data_AF-A0A7S2MWR6-F1
#
_entry.id   AF-A0A7S2MWR6-F1
#
_cell.length_a   1.000
_cell.length_b   1.000
_cell.length_c   1.000
_cell.angle_alpha   90.00
_cell.angle_beta   90.00
_cell.angle_gamma   90.00
#
_symmetry.space_group_name_H-M   'P 1'
#
loop_
_entity.id
_entity.type
_entity.pdbx_description
1 polymer ?
#
loop_
_entity_poly.entity_id
_entity_poly.type
_entity_poly.pdbx_seq_one_letter_code
_entity_poly.pdbx_strand_id
1 'polypeptide(L)'
;FEGLRNQTVSRSAGDLSGQDVTLRDLEGCRVVLLGGIGALHCFNMSGCEIVVGAVGSSSILYSCENCVFTMATKQLRVHDSKALLFHVHTLSGPVVERCQRIAFAPFDVAYDGSEAHLHEAALGTPAGAGGPWADVQDFNWHR
;
A
#
# COMPACT_ATOMS: atom_id res chain seq x y z
N PHE A 1 11.45 8.44 -1.27
CA PHE A 1 12.36 7.72 -2.19
C PHE A 1 12.00 8.16 -3.60
N GLU A 2 12.99 8.59 -4.39
CA GLU A 2 12.74 9.18 -5.70
C GLU A 2 13.77 8.73 -6.74
N GLY A 3 13.33 8.46 -7.96
CA GLY A 3 14.20 8.22 -9.12
C GLY A 3 15.03 6.94 -9.07
N LEU A 4 14.68 5.97 -8.21
CA LEU A 4 15.45 4.74 -8.04
C LEU A 4 15.11 3.71 -9.13
N ARG A 5 16.12 2.96 -9.55
CA ARG A 5 16.00 1.91 -10.56
C ARG A 5 16.69 0.65 -10.09
N ASN A 6 16.01 -0.51 -10.20
CA ASN A 6 16.56 -1.84 -9.92
C ASN A 6 17.24 -1.98 -8.56
N GLN A 7 16.65 -1.36 -7.53
CA GLN A 7 17.22 -1.32 -6.18
C GLN A 7 16.30 -1.96 -5.16
N THR A 8 16.90 -2.55 -4.13
CA THR A 8 16.19 -2.92 -2.89
C THR A 8 16.51 -1.91 -1.82
N VAL A 9 15.49 -1.34 -1.20
CA VAL A 9 15.63 -0.34 -0.13
C VAL A 9 14.79 -0.74 1.06
N SER A 10 15.35 -0.61 2.25
CA SER A 10 14.65 -0.84 3.50
C SER A 10 14.87 0.28 4.51
N ARG A 11 13.96 0.39 5.47
CA ARG A 11 14.09 1.24 6.66
C ARG A 11 13.72 0.46 7.90
N SER A 12 14.40 0.76 9.00
CA SER A 12 14.07 0.19 10.30
C SER A 12 12.82 0.88 10.86
N ALA A 13 12.12 0.23 11.79
CA ALA A 13 10.93 0.80 12.43
C ALA A 13 11.21 2.17 13.10
N GLY A 14 12.38 2.32 13.72
CA GLY A 14 12.80 3.58 14.36
C GLY A 14 12.94 4.75 13.37
N ASP A 15 13.32 4.47 12.12
CA ASP A 15 13.44 5.50 11.08
C ASP A 15 12.08 5.97 10.54
N LEU A 16 11.03 5.16 10.71
CA LEU A 16 9.70 5.43 10.15
C LEU A 16 8.85 6.29 11.08
N SER A 17 8.80 5.94 12.38
CA SER A 17 8.24 6.77 13.48
C SER A 17 6.99 7.59 13.14
N GLY A 18 6.02 7.01 12.40
CA GLY A 18 4.76 7.68 12.03
C GLY A 18 4.88 8.79 10.97
N GLN A 19 6.02 8.94 10.31
CA GLN A 19 6.23 9.91 9.24
C GLN A 19 5.52 9.50 7.95
N ASP A 20 5.16 10.48 7.13
CA ASP A 20 4.64 10.23 5.79
C ASP A 20 5.76 9.78 4.85
N VAL A 21 5.46 8.80 4.00
CA VAL A 21 6.41 8.28 3.02
C VAL A 21 5.89 8.52 1.62
N THR A 22 6.73 9.13 0.79
CA THR A 22 6.50 9.27 -0.65
C THR A 22 7.49 8.40 -1.43
N LEU A 23 6.95 7.58 -2.32
CA LEU A 23 7.67 6.83 -3.36
C LEU A 23 7.34 7.46 -4.71
N ARG A 24 8.35 7.87 -5.46
CA ARG A 24 8.15 8.59 -6.72
C ARG A 24 9.15 8.16 -7.79
N ASP A 25 8.68 7.94 -9.01
CA ASP A 25 9.56 7.65 -10.17
C ASP A 25 10.48 6.44 -9.94
N LEU A 26 9.91 5.35 -9.42
CA LEU A 26 10.64 4.12 -9.11
C LEU A 26 10.37 3.04 -10.16
N GLU A 27 11.43 2.37 -10.61
CA GLU A 27 11.37 1.33 -11.62
C GLU A 27 12.12 0.07 -11.18
N GLY A 28 11.48 -1.10 -11.24
CA GLY A 28 12.13 -2.38 -10.90
C GLY A 28 12.61 -2.47 -9.45
N CYS A 29 12.03 -1.68 -8.54
CA CYS A 29 12.50 -1.54 -7.16
C CYS A 29 11.71 -2.39 -6.17
N ARG A 30 12.39 -2.85 -5.12
CA ARG A 30 11.77 -3.46 -3.94
C ARG A 30 11.94 -2.54 -2.74
N VAL A 31 10.84 -2.09 -2.14
CA VAL A 31 10.87 -1.18 -0.98
C VAL A 31 10.21 -1.86 0.21
N VAL A 32 10.92 -1.94 1.33
CA VAL A 32 10.48 -2.66 2.54
C VAL A 32 10.51 -1.73 3.76
N LEU A 33 9.34 -1.35 4.25
CA LEU A 33 9.13 -0.42 5.36
C LEU A 33 8.34 -1.12 6.48
N LEU A 34 9.03 -1.95 7.27
CA LEU A 34 8.41 -2.75 8.33
C LEU A 34 8.30 -1.94 9.63
N GLY A 35 7.30 -1.06 9.68
CA GLY A 35 6.99 -0.22 10.83
C GLY A 35 5.72 0.58 10.60
N GLY A 36 5.42 1.50 11.53
CA GLY A 36 4.32 2.46 11.41
C GLY A 36 4.72 3.72 10.66
N ILE A 37 3.97 4.09 9.62
CA ILE A 37 4.07 5.35 8.88
C ILE A 37 2.75 6.13 8.95
N GLY A 38 2.79 7.44 8.72
CA GLY A 38 1.61 8.31 8.75
C GLY A 38 0.72 8.07 7.53
N ALA A 39 1.20 8.45 6.36
CA ALA A 39 0.57 8.24 5.06
C ALA A 39 1.56 7.60 4.06
N LEU A 40 1.02 6.89 3.06
CA LEU A 40 1.79 6.40 1.92
C LEU A 40 1.33 7.08 0.64
N HIS A 41 2.27 7.66 -0.08
CA HIS A 41 2.02 8.22 -1.41
C HIS A 41 2.95 7.56 -2.44
N CYS A 42 2.38 7.01 -3.50
CA CYS A 42 3.11 6.36 -4.57
C CYS A 42 2.76 7.01 -5.90
N PHE A 43 3.77 7.53 -6.60
CA PHE A 43 3.61 8.23 -7.87
C PHE A 43 4.55 7.66 -8.92
N ASN A 44 4.01 7.33 -10.10
CA ASN A 44 4.83 6.90 -11.24
C ASN A 44 5.75 5.72 -10.89
N MET A 45 5.14 4.58 -10.59
CA MET A 45 5.84 3.35 -10.19
C MET A 45 5.72 2.31 -11.29
N SER A 46 6.81 1.61 -11.61
CA SER A 46 6.79 0.55 -12.64
C SER A 46 7.56 -0.69 -12.20
N GLY A 47 6.95 -1.87 -12.27
CA GLY A 47 7.64 -3.13 -11.98
C GLY A 47 8.16 -3.25 -10.54
N CYS A 48 7.50 -2.60 -9.56
CA CYS A 48 7.98 -2.51 -8.19
C CYS A 48 7.23 -3.44 -7.22
N GLU A 49 7.91 -3.86 -6.15
CA GLU A 49 7.32 -4.56 -5.01
C GLU A 49 7.45 -3.68 -3.77
N ILE A 50 6.33 -3.28 -3.17
CA ILE A 50 6.28 -2.39 -2.02
C ILE A 50 5.65 -3.12 -0.84
N VAL A 51 6.41 -3.26 0.25
CA VAL A 51 5.97 -3.89 1.50
C VAL A 51 6.02 -2.85 2.60
N VAL A 52 4.87 -2.58 3.22
CA VAL A 52 4.72 -1.63 4.32
C VAL A 52 3.99 -2.30 5.47
N GLY A 53 4.44 -2.05 6.69
CA GLY A 53 3.84 -2.60 7.90
C GLY A 53 2.45 -2.05 8.19
N ALA A 54 2.39 -0.82 8.71
CA ALA A 54 1.15 -0.15 9.09
C ALA A 54 1.14 1.31 8.60
N VAL A 55 0.05 1.71 7.94
CA VAL A 55 -0.21 3.09 7.52
C VAL A 55 -1.33 3.66 8.39
N GLY A 56 -0.99 4.63 9.22
CA GLY A 56 -1.89 5.24 10.21
C GLY A 56 -3.02 6.05 9.61
N SER A 57 -2.94 6.39 8.32
CA SER A 57 -3.97 7.15 7.60
C SER A 57 -4.31 6.49 6.25
N SER A 58 -4.07 7.19 5.14
CA SER A 58 -4.43 6.77 3.79
C SER A 58 -3.20 6.38 2.98
N SER A 59 -3.41 5.46 2.04
CA SER A 59 -2.49 5.14 0.97
C SER A 59 -3.07 5.63 -0.36
N ILE A 60 -2.33 6.49 -1.06
CA ILE A 60 -2.73 7.09 -2.33
C ILE A 60 -1.73 6.69 -3.42
N LEU A 61 -2.21 6.00 -4.44
CA LEU A 61 -1.42 5.50 -5.55
C LEU A 61 -1.89 6.16 -6.85
N TYR A 62 -0.95 6.68 -7.62
CA TYR A 62 -1.22 7.33 -8.89
C TYR A 62 -0.20 6.89 -9.95
N SER A 63 -0.67 6.55 -11.15
CA SER A 63 0.19 6.16 -12.28
C SER A 63 1.15 5.00 -11.95
N CYS A 64 0.63 3.92 -11.38
CA CYS A 64 1.41 2.73 -11.05
C CYS A 64 1.12 1.59 -12.03
N GLU A 65 2.16 0.88 -12.47
CA GLU A 65 2.04 -0.22 -13.42
C GLU A 65 2.88 -1.46 -13.02
N ASN A 66 2.30 -2.66 -13.16
CA ASN A 66 2.98 -3.94 -12.92
C ASN A 66 3.62 -4.00 -11.52
N CYS A 67 2.93 -3.50 -10.50
CA CYS A 67 3.44 -3.43 -9.14
C CYS A 67 2.66 -4.33 -8.18
N VAL A 68 3.34 -4.77 -7.13
CA VAL A 68 2.75 -5.48 -5.99
C VAL A 68 2.85 -4.59 -4.75
N PHE A 69 1.73 -4.45 -4.03
CA PHE A 69 1.67 -3.69 -2.79
C PHE A 69 1.16 -4.59 -1.67
N THR A 70 1.91 -4.64 -0.58
CA THR A 70 1.54 -5.39 0.62
C THR A 70 1.54 -4.44 1.80
N MET A 71 0.36 -4.14 2.37
CA MET A 71 0.24 -3.14 3.44
C MET A 71 -1.07 -3.23 4.24
N ALA A 72 -1.04 -2.78 5.49
CA ALA A 72 -2.25 -2.44 6.23
C ALA A 72 -2.44 -0.92 6.24
N THR A 73 -3.60 -0.41 5.83
CA THR A 73 -3.88 1.04 5.69
C THR A 73 -5.34 1.32 6.01
N LYS A 74 -5.70 2.49 6.55
CA LYS A 74 -7.13 2.75 6.85
C LYS A 74 -7.93 2.88 5.57
N GLN A 75 -7.39 3.63 4.62
CA GLN A 75 -7.99 3.92 3.32
C GLN A 75 -6.99 3.62 2.21
N LEU A 76 -7.48 3.09 1.10
CA LEU A 76 -6.70 2.87 -0.12
C LEU A 76 -7.41 3.55 -1.29
N ARG A 77 -6.70 4.46 -1.96
CA ARG A 77 -7.16 5.12 -3.19
C ARG A 77 -6.15 4.87 -4.30
N VAL A 78 -6.63 4.36 -5.43
CA VAL A 78 -5.80 4.02 -6.59
C VAL A 78 -6.35 4.72 -7.82
N HIS A 79 -5.47 5.38 -8.55
CA HIS A 79 -5.85 6.25 -9.64
C HIS A 79 -4.92 6.03 -10.85
N ASP A 80 -5.47 6.02 -12.08
CA ASP A 80 -4.73 5.96 -13.36
C ASP A 80 -3.67 4.84 -13.39
N SER A 81 -4.01 3.65 -12.90
CA SER A 81 -3.05 2.57 -12.68
C SER A 81 -3.46 1.25 -13.32
N LYS A 82 -2.51 0.36 -13.62
CA LYS A 82 -2.81 -0.93 -14.26
C LYS A 82 -1.95 -2.08 -13.79
N ALA A 83 -2.50 -3.29 -13.84
CA ALA A 83 -1.78 -4.52 -13.49
C ALA A 83 -1.18 -4.44 -12.08
N LEU A 84 -2.02 -4.16 -11.09
CA LEU A 84 -1.61 -4.09 -9.69
C LEU A 84 -2.17 -5.26 -8.91
N LEU A 85 -1.35 -5.82 -8.01
CA LEU A 85 -1.76 -6.79 -7.01
C LEU A 85 -1.61 -6.20 -5.62
N PHE A 86 -2.68 -6.24 -4.84
CA PHE A 86 -2.71 -5.78 -3.46
C PHE A 86 -2.89 -6.95 -2.50
N HIS A 87 -1.98 -7.11 -1.53
CA HIS A 87 -2.19 -7.89 -0.31
C HIS A 87 -2.46 -6.90 0.81
N VAL A 88 -3.73 -6.60 1.09
CA VAL A 88 -4.10 -5.41 1.86
C VAL A 88 -5.11 -5.68 2.96
N HIS A 89 -4.91 -5.01 4.09
CA HIS A 89 -5.92 -4.82 5.11
C HIS A 89 -6.39 -3.37 5.05
N THR A 90 -7.71 -3.17 4.95
CA THR A 90 -8.33 -1.86 4.95
C THR A 90 -9.49 -1.76 5.94
N LEU A 91 -9.76 -0.55 6.43
CA LEU A 91 -10.94 -0.28 7.27
C LEU A 91 -12.19 0.09 6.46
N SER A 92 -12.01 0.44 5.19
CA SER A 92 -13.07 0.68 4.21
C SER A 92 -12.74 0.02 2.87
N GLY A 93 -13.75 -0.09 2.01
CA GLY A 93 -13.56 -0.48 0.62
C GLY A 93 -12.45 0.33 -0.09
N PRO A 94 -11.51 -0.31 -0.80
CA PRO A 94 -10.58 0.39 -1.68
C PRO A 94 -11.33 1.16 -2.76
N VAL A 95 -10.89 2.37 -3.07
CA VAL A 95 -11.43 3.19 -4.15
C VAL A 95 -10.50 3.12 -5.34
N VAL A 96 -11.01 2.73 -6.51
CA VAL A 96 -10.26 2.69 -7.76
C VAL A 96 -10.92 3.59 -8.81
N GLU A 97 -10.12 4.33 -9.56
CA GLU A 97 -10.59 5.22 -10.63
C GLU A 97 -9.61 5.18 -11.81
N ARG A 98 -10.12 5.05 -13.04
CA ARG A 98 -9.33 4.89 -14.28
C ARG A 98 -8.26 3.79 -14.19
N CYS A 99 -8.61 2.69 -13.51
CA CYS A 99 -7.72 1.55 -13.32
C CYS A 99 -8.07 0.33 -14.18
N GLN A 100 -7.10 -0.55 -14.46
CA GLN A 100 -7.32 -1.80 -15.21
C GLN A 100 -6.51 -2.96 -14.62
N ARG A 101 -7.08 -4.18 -14.60
CA ARG A 101 -6.39 -5.38 -14.06
C ARG A 101 -5.85 -5.16 -12.64
N ILE A 102 -6.73 -4.79 -11.72
CA ILE A 102 -6.41 -4.66 -10.30
C ILE A 102 -6.94 -5.88 -9.57
N ALA A 103 -6.12 -6.49 -8.74
CA ALA A 103 -6.49 -7.63 -7.91
C ALA A 103 -6.22 -7.32 -6.43
N PHE A 104 -7.09 -7.81 -5.56
CA PHE A 104 -6.97 -7.66 -4.11
C PHE A 104 -7.00 -9.04 -3.46
N ALA A 105 -6.19 -9.18 -2.41
CA ALA A 105 -6.06 -10.36 -1.58
C ALA A 105 -5.83 -9.92 -0.12
N PRO A 106 -6.09 -10.79 0.86
CA PRO A 106 -5.86 -10.48 2.27
C PRO A 106 -4.39 -10.11 2.53
N PHE A 107 -4.17 -9.21 3.49
CA PHE A 107 -2.86 -8.96 4.05
C PHE A 107 -2.41 -10.14 4.94
N ASP A 108 -1.21 -10.65 4.69
CA ASP A 108 -0.67 -11.87 5.30
C ASP A 108 0.75 -11.71 5.86
N VAL A 109 1.21 -10.48 6.08
CA VAL A 109 2.56 -10.19 6.55
C VAL A 109 2.61 -10.06 8.07
N ALA A 110 3.49 -10.85 8.69
CA ALA A 110 3.89 -10.75 10.09
C ALA A 110 5.38 -10.41 10.18
N TYR A 111 5.73 -9.56 11.15
CA TYR A 111 7.11 -9.16 11.43
C TYR A 111 7.23 -8.71 12.89
N ASP A 112 8.47 -8.60 13.39
CA ASP A 112 8.72 -8.16 14.75
C ASP A 112 8.11 -6.77 15.01
N GLY A 113 7.18 -6.70 15.97
CA GLY A 113 6.44 -5.48 16.31
C GLY A 113 5.23 -5.18 15.44
N SER A 114 4.81 -6.06 14.51
CA SER A 114 3.65 -5.81 13.64
C SER A 114 2.35 -5.53 14.42
N GLU A 115 2.08 -6.28 15.49
CA GLU A 115 0.88 -6.07 16.33
C GLU A 115 0.86 -4.69 16.98
N ALA A 116 2.01 -4.22 17.50
CA ALA A 116 2.14 -2.90 18.11
C ALA A 116 1.91 -1.79 17.07
N HIS A 117 2.54 -1.90 15.90
CA HIS A 117 2.36 -0.92 14.83
C HIS A 117 0.91 -0.87 14.31
N LEU A 118 0.22 -2.01 14.19
CA LEU A 118 -1.19 -2.06 13.82
C LEU A 118 -2.09 -1.42 14.89
N HIS A 119 -1.78 -1.65 16.17
CA HIS A 119 -2.48 -1.06 17.29
C HIS A 119 -2.31 0.47 17.33
N GLU A 120 -1.08 0.96 17.25
CA GLU A 120 -0.74 2.39 17.21
C GLU A 120 -1.39 3.11 16.03
N ALA A 121 -1.44 2.44 14.87
CA ALA A 121 -2.12 2.93 13.68
C ALA A 121 -3.65 2.87 13.78
N ALA A 122 -4.22 2.25 14.83
CA ALA A 122 -5.66 1.99 14.97
C ALA A 122 -6.26 1.24 13.77
N LEU A 123 -5.53 0.22 13.26
CA LEU A 123 -5.96 -0.63 12.15
C LEU A 123 -6.72 -1.87 12.60
N GLY A 124 -6.70 -2.18 13.90
CA GLY A 124 -7.28 -3.42 14.42
C GLY A 124 -6.55 -4.66 13.88
N THR A 125 -7.23 -5.81 13.93
CA THR A 125 -6.67 -7.08 13.45
C THR A 125 -6.99 -7.28 11.97
N PRO A 126 -5.99 -7.58 11.12
CA PRO A 126 -6.21 -7.94 9.73
C PRO A 126 -7.23 -9.08 9.61
N ALA A 127 -8.28 -8.84 8.82
CA ALA A 127 -9.25 -9.89 8.50
C ALA A 127 -8.68 -10.82 7.43
N GLY A 128 -9.02 -12.11 7.52
CA GLY A 128 -8.74 -13.08 6.46
C GLY A 128 -9.64 -12.87 5.23
N ALA A 129 -10.38 -13.90 4.83
CA ALA A 129 -11.35 -13.78 3.75
C ALA A 129 -12.54 -12.87 4.15
N GLY A 130 -12.97 -11.99 3.24
CA GLY A 130 -14.20 -11.20 3.40
C GLY A 130 -14.09 -9.90 4.21
N GLY A 131 -12.88 -9.33 4.37
CA GLY A 131 -12.70 -8.00 4.96
C GLY A 131 -13.09 -6.86 4.01
N PRO A 132 -13.09 -5.59 4.48
CA PRO A 132 -13.40 -4.42 3.65
C PRO A 132 -12.55 -4.30 2.39
N TRP A 133 -11.35 -4.88 2.39
CA TRP A 133 -10.47 -4.94 1.22
C TRP A 133 -11.13 -5.61 0.00
N ALA A 134 -12.15 -6.45 0.20
CA ALA A 134 -12.88 -7.13 -0.86
C ALA A 134 -14.06 -6.31 -1.44
N ASP A 135 -14.50 -5.24 -0.75
CA ASP A 135 -15.59 -4.37 -1.18
C ASP A 135 -15.07 -3.16 -1.98
N VAL A 136 -14.59 -3.44 -3.19
CA VAL A 136 -13.92 -2.44 -4.05
C VAL A 136 -14.94 -1.49 -4.69
N GLN A 137 -14.72 -0.19 -4.52
CA GLN A 137 -15.52 0.87 -5.14
C GLN A 137 -14.86 1.35 -6.44
N ASP A 138 -15.41 0.99 -7.59
CA ASP A 138 -14.93 1.43 -8.90
C ASP A 138 -15.67 2.70 -9.36
N PHE A 139 -14.94 3.82 -9.42
CA PHE A 139 -15.47 5.13 -9.76
C PHE A 139 -15.45 5.45 -11.27
N ASN A 140 -15.24 4.46 -12.15
CA ASN A 140 -15.37 4.63 -13.61
C ASN A 140 -16.82 4.87 -14.13
N TRP A 141 -17.74 5.34 -13.28
CA TRP A 141 -19.20 5.38 -13.54
C TRP A 141 -19.69 6.55 -14.43
N HIS A 142 -18.78 7.29 -15.05
CA HIS A 142 -19.13 8.26 -16.10
C HIS A 142 -18.42 7.90 -17.40
N ARG A 143 -19.13 7.17 -18.26
CA ARG A 143 -18.89 7.16 -19.71
C ARG A 143 -20.15 7.61 -20.42
#